data_AF-A0A183CT47-F1
#
_entry.id   AF-A0A183CT47-F1
#
_cell.length_a   1.000
_cell.length_b   1.000
_cell.length_c   1.000
_cell.angle_alpha   90.00
_cell.angle_beta   90.00
_cell.angle_gamma   90.00
#
_symmetry.space_group_name_H-M   'P 1'
#
loop_
_entity.id
_entity.type
_entity.pdbx_description
1 polymer ?
#
loop_
_entity_poly.entity_id
_entity_poly.type
_entity_poly.pdbx_seq_one_letter_code
_entity_poly.pdbx_strand_id
1 'polypeptide(L)'
;ANCSHFEWQMNDVGLEYNHLFGFGVLDAAEMVWKTAPPRFHCEAGTIDTPREIPASGEMVLTLRTDACAGSTTEVNFLEHVQAIVSLNSSRRGDTTLYLISPSGTPSMILSRRPKDDDAKDGFTNW
;
A
#
# COMPACT_ATOMS: atom_id res chain seq x y z
N ALA A 1 -10.24 9.41 3.47
CA ALA A 1 -9.09 10.28 3.81
C ALA A 1 -8.53 10.85 2.50
N ASN A 2 -8.27 12.15 2.41
CA ASN A 2 -7.75 12.78 1.21
C ASN A 2 -6.24 12.54 1.12
N CYS A 3 -5.83 11.36 0.61
CA CYS A 3 -4.42 11.05 0.39
C CYS A 3 -4.02 11.58 -1.00
N SER A 4 -3.28 12.68 -1.05
CA SER A 4 -2.73 13.29 -2.26
C SER A 4 -1.27 12.90 -2.44
N HIS A 5 -0.81 12.77 -3.69
CA HIS A 5 0.61 12.51 -3.95
C HIS A 5 1.50 13.73 -3.68
N PHE A 6 0.93 14.94 -3.54
CA PHE A 6 1.68 16.17 -3.33
C PHE A 6 1.86 16.56 -1.87
N GLU A 7 1.04 16.04 -0.97
CA GLU A 7 1.04 16.45 0.43
C GLU A 7 1.99 15.59 1.26
N TRP A 8 2.61 16.21 2.26
CA TRP A 8 3.33 15.48 3.31
C TRP A 8 2.32 14.90 4.29
N GLN A 9 2.57 13.67 4.73
CA GLN A 9 1.74 12.97 5.69
C GLN A 9 2.63 12.41 6.78
N MET A 10 2.11 12.33 8.00
CA MET A 10 2.82 11.74 9.13
C MET A 10 2.32 10.31 9.33
N ASN A 11 3.25 9.35 9.38
CA ASN A 11 2.92 7.98 9.75
C ASN A 11 2.79 7.84 11.28
N ASP A 12 2.34 6.67 11.73
CA ASP A 12 2.08 6.41 13.15
C ASP A 12 3.33 6.44 14.05
N VAL A 13 4.53 6.28 13.47
CA VAL A 13 5.80 6.39 14.22
C VAL A 13 6.38 7.81 14.20
N GLY A 14 5.63 8.80 13.68
CA GLY A 14 5.98 10.21 13.72
C GLY A 14 6.93 10.66 12.61
N LEU A 15 7.09 9.88 11.53
CA LEU A 15 7.90 10.25 10.38
C LEU A 15 7.03 10.84 9.27
N GLU A 16 7.47 11.97 8.71
CA GLU A 16 6.86 12.56 7.54
C GLU A 16 7.27 11.80 6.28
N TYR A 17 6.28 11.51 5.42
CA TYR A 17 6.51 10.93 4.11
C TYR A 17 5.71 11.66 3.04
N ASN A 18 6.19 11.55 1.81
CA ASN A 18 5.51 12.04 0.62
C ASN A 18 5.68 11.06 -0.53
N HIS A 19 4.65 10.91 -1.36
CA HIS A 19 4.67 9.94 -2.47
C HIS A 19 5.67 10.29 -3.60
N LEU A 20 6.13 11.53 -3.70
CA LEU A 20 7.15 11.96 -4.67
C LEU A 20 8.57 11.94 -4.07
N PHE A 21 8.70 12.18 -2.77
CA PHE A 21 10.00 12.38 -2.11
C PHE A 21 10.37 11.33 -1.07
N GLY A 22 9.51 10.33 -0.82
CA GLY A 22 9.72 9.37 0.25
C GLY A 22 9.80 10.07 1.61
N PHE A 23 10.83 9.74 2.40
CA PHE A 23 11.12 10.40 3.68
C PHE A 23 11.95 11.70 3.55
N GLY A 24 12.16 12.19 2.31
CA GLY A 24 12.91 13.42 2.05
C GLY A 24 14.32 13.20 1.51
N VAL A 25 15.17 14.21 1.70
CA VAL A 25 16.54 14.24 1.17
C VAL A 25 17.47 13.40 2.06
N LEU A 26 18.38 12.64 1.45
CA LEU A 26 19.40 11.89 2.18
C LEU A 26 20.42 12.82 2.84
N ASP A 27 20.67 12.61 4.13
CA ASP A 27 21.76 13.25 4.86
C ASP A 27 22.91 12.26 5.08
N ALA A 28 24.00 12.43 4.35
CA ALA A 28 25.15 11.53 4.42
C ALA A 28 25.86 11.53 5.79
N ALA A 29 25.75 12.61 6.58
CA ALA A 29 26.36 12.68 7.90
C ALA A 29 25.58 11.86 8.94
N GLU A 30 24.26 11.78 8.79
CA GLU A 30 23.36 11.04 9.67
C GLU A 30 23.14 9.58 9.24
N MET A 31 23.64 9.18 8.05
CA MET A 31 23.59 7.80 7.56
C MET A 31 24.62 6.90 8.28
N VAL A 32 24.40 6.67 9.57
CA VAL A 32 25.15 5.71 10.38
C VAL A 32 24.45 4.35 10.43
N TRP A 33 25.18 3.27 10.14
CA TRP A 33 24.60 1.94 10.03
C TRP A 33 24.54 1.20 11.38
N LYS A 34 23.36 0.69 11.73
CA LYS A 34 23.17 -0.36 12.73
C LYS A 34 22.40 -1.51 12.06
N THR A 35 22.88 -2.73 12.24
CA THR A 35 22.25 -3.91 11.63
C THR A 35 20.86 -4.12 12.22
N ALA A 36 19.85 -4.22 11.35
CA ALA A 36 18.49 -4.58 11.72
C ALA A 36 18.40 -6.07 12.14
N PRO A 37 17.36 -6.46 12.90
CA PRO A 37 17.05 -7.87 13.14
C PRO A 37 16.82 -8.66 11.84
N PRO A 38 16.81 -10.00 11.89
CA PRO A 38 16.47 -10.81 10.72
C PRO A 38 15.13 -10.42 10.10
N ARG A 39 15.09 -10.40 8.76
CA ARG A 39 13.88 -10.10 8.00
C ARG A 39 12.95 -11.32 7.94
N PHE A 40 11.68 -11.12 8.29
CA PHE A 40 10.61 -12.11 8.15
C PHE A 40 9.61 -11.69 7.07
N HIS A 41 8.81 -12.64 6.60
CA HIS A 41 7.75 -12.39 5.62
C HIS A 41 6.49 -13.11 6.06
N CYS A 42 5.44 -12.33 6.34
CA CYS A 42 4.13 -12.83 6.74
C CYS A 42 3.12 -12.59 5.60
N GLU A 43 2.42 -13.65 5.19
CA GLU A 43 1.25 -13.55 4.33
C GLU A 43 0.04 -13.23 5.21
N ALA A 44 -0.41 -11.97 5.17
CA ALA A 44 -1.43 -11.47 6.07
C ALA A 44 -2.83 -12.11 5.85
N GLY A 45 -3.10 -12.58 4.64
CA GLY A 45 -4.34 -13.23 4.23
C GLY A 45 -4.75 -12.87 2.80
N THR A 46 -5.87 -13.42 2.35
CA THR A 46 -6.39 -13.23 0.98
C THR A 46 -7.91 -13.01 0.99
N ILE A 47 -8.41 -12.19 0.06
CA ILE A 47 -9.84 -12.01 -0.18
C ILE A 47 -10.16 -12.60 -1.56
N ASP A 48 -10.60 -13.86 -1.59
CA ASP A 48 -10.80 -14.60 -2.85
C ASP A 48 -12.19 -14.45 -3.45
N THR A 49 -13.14 -13.85 -2.74
CA THR A 49 -14.50 -13.67 -3.24
C THR A 49 -14.54 -12.45 -4.17
N PRO A 50 -14.84 -12.63 -5.47
CA PRO A 50 -14.94 -11.51 -6.40
C PRO A 50 -16.04 -10.54 -5.99
N ARG A 51 -15.79 -9.24 -6.19
CA ARG A 51 -16.73 -8.17 -5.89
C ARG A 51 -16.80 -7.21 -7.07
N GLU A 52 -18.01 -6.75 -7.38
CA GLU A 52 -18.23 -5.78 -8.45
C GLU A 52 -17.83 -4.38 -8.00
N ILE A 53 -16.86 -3.78 -8.69
CA ILE A 53 -16.41 -2.41 -8.43
C ILE A 53 -17.52 -1.45 -8.86
N PRO A 54 -18.05 -0.59 -7.97
CA PRO A 54 -19.12 0.32 -8.32
C PRO A 54 -18.65 1.32 -9.37
N ALA A 55 -19.53 1.65 -10.33
CA ALA A 55 -19.23 2.63 -11.40
C ALA A 55 -18.94 4.04 -10.86
N SER A 56 -19.38 4.35 -9.64
CA SER A 56 -19.14 5.61 -8.95
C SER A 56 -18.97 5.36 -7.45
N GLY A 57 -18.11 6.16 -6.80
CA GLY A 57 -17.84 6.05 -5.37
C GLY A 57 -16.63 5.16 -5.09
N GLU A 58 -16.63 4.50 -3.93
CA GLU A 58 -15.53 3.67 -3.46
C GLU A 58 -16.02 2.30 -2.99
N MET A 59 -15.17 1.29 -3.16
CA MET A 59 -15.31 -0.02 -2.51
C MET A 59 -14.23 -0.15 -1.45
N VAL A 60 -14.63 -0.53 -0.24
CA VAL A 60 -13.70 -0.80 0.86
C VAL A 60 -13.64 -2.29 1.13
N LEU A 61 -12.42 -2.84 1.10
CA LEU A 61 -12.12 -4.21 1.50
C LEU A 61 -11.29 -4.17 2.79
N THR A 62 -11.67 -4.98 3.77
CA THR A 62 -10.99 -5.06 5.06
C THR A 62 -10.39 -6.45 5.23
N LEU A 63 -9.07 -6.50 5.39
CA LEU A 63 -8.33 -7.69 5.74
C LEU A 63 -7.88 -7.57 7.19
N ARG A 64 -8.07 -8.64 7.98
CA ARG A 64 -7.58 -8.74 9.35
C ARG A 64 -6.38 -9.67 9.37
N THR A 65 -5.34 -9.26 10.08
CA THR A 65 -4.12 -10.05 10.28
C THR A 65 -3.62 -9.85 11.71
N ASP A 66 -2.97 -10.87 12.24
CA ASP A 66 -2.24 -10.86 13.51
C ASP A 66 -0.72 -10.76 13.28
N ALA A 67 -0.30 -10.42 12.06
CA ALA A 67 1.10 -10.40 11.64
C ALA A 67 1.84 -11.74 11.85
N CYS A 68 1.11 -12.85 11.72
CA CYS A 68 1.62 -14.22 11.88
C CYS A 68 2.13 -14.49 13.30
N ALA A 69 1.49 -13.91 14.31
CA ALA A 69 1.85 -14.04 15.72
C ALA A 69 2.03 -15.50 16.17
N GLY A 70 3.10 -15.77 16.90
CA GLY A 70 3.45 -17.09 17.44
C GLY A 70 4.05 -18.06 16.41
N SER A 71 4.28 -17.64 15.17
CA SER A 71 4.87 -18.46 14.11
C SER A 71 6.35 -18.11 13.86
N THR A 72 7.03 -18.89 13.02
CA THR A 72 8.41 -18.61 12.57
C THR A 72 8.52 -17.42 11.63
N THR A 73 7.39 -16.87 11.16
CA THR A 73 7.31 -15.73 10.24
C THR A 73 6.64 -14.51 10.86
N GLU A 74 6.55 -14.46 12.20
CA GLU A 74 6.00 -13.33 12.93
C GLU A 74 6.73 -12.02 12.58
N VAL A 75 5.96 -10.99 12.21
CA VAL A 75 6.49 -9.66 11.89
C VAL A 75 6.14 -8.70 13.02
N ASN A 76 7.19 -8.28 13.75
CA ASN A 76 7.08 -7.32 14.85
C ASN A 76 7.33 -5.86 14.43
N PHE A 77 8.10 -5.66 13.36
CA PHE A 77 8.45 -4.34 12.83
C PHE A 77 8.25 -4.36 11.31
N LEU A 78 7.43 -3.42 10.83
CA LEU A 78 7.07 -3.34 9.42
C LEU A 78 8.18 -2.66 8.61
N GLU A 79 8.61 -3.29 7.53
CA GLU A 79 9.54 -2.69 6.56
C GLU A 79 8.82 -2.37 5.24
N HIS A 80 8.28 -3.40 4.59
CA HIS A 80 7.57 -3.30 3.32
C HIS A 80 6.21 -3.99 3.44
N VAL A 81 5.21 -3.43 2.74
CA VAL A 81 3.89 -4.03 2.57
C VAL A 81 3.57 -4.12 1.10
N GLN A 82 3.03 -5.26 0.67
CA GLN A 82 2.60 -5.51 -0.70
C GLN A 82 1.13 -5.91 -0.69
N ALA A 83 0.34 -5.27 -1.54
CA ALA A 83 -1.02 -5.69 -1.84
C ALA A 83 -1.02 -6.24 -3.26
N ILE A 84 -1.22 -7.54 -3.40
CA ILE A 84 -1.28 -8.22 -4.70
C ILE A 84 -2.73 -8.22 -5.16
N VAL A 85 -3.02 -7.60 -6.31
CA VAL A 85 -4.39 -7.37 -6.75
C VAL A 85 -4.65 -7.91 -8.15
N SER A 86 -5.78 -8.60 -8.28
CA SER A 86 -6.36 -8.98 -9.57
C SER A 86 -7.74 -8.35 -9.70
N LEU A 87 -7.94 -7.49 -10.70
CA LEU A 87 -9.21 -6.82 -10.97
C LEU A 87 -9.38 -6.52 -12.45
N ASN A 88 -10.63 -6.52 -12.92
CA ASN A 88 -10.98 -6.04 -14.26
C ASN A 88 -11.43 -4.58 -14.19
N SER A 89 -11.13 -3.80 -15.22
CA SER A 89 -11.56 -2.41 -15.33
C SER A 89 -12.02 -2.11 -16.75
N SER A 90 -13.08 -1.31 -16.89
CA SER A 90 -13.52 -0.78 -18.19
C SER A 90 -12.59 0.32 -18.72
N ARG A 91 -11.79 0.95 -17.83
CA ARG A 91 -10.73 1.88 -18.17
C ARG A 91 -9.69 1.92 -17.05
N ARG A 92 -8.57 1.23 -17.24
CA ARG A 92 -7.55 0.98 -16.21
C ARG A 92 -7.02 2.25 -15.55
N GLY A 93 -6.88 3.35 -16.31
CA GLY A 93 -6.38 4.62 -15.80
C GLY A 93 -7.30 5.38 -14.84
N ASP A 94 -8.58 5.00 -14.75
CA ASP A 94 -9.52 5.60 -13.79
C ASP A 94 -9.60 4.82 -12.48
N THR A 95 -9.04 3.61 -12.42
CA THR A 95 -8.92 2.85 -11.17
C THR A 95 -7.87 3.49 -10.28
N THR A 96 -8.22 3.72 -9.01
CA THR A 96 -7.29 4.16 -7.97
C THR A 96 -7.36 3.19 -6.81
N LEU A 97 -6.22 2.96 -6.16
CA LEU A 97 -6.11 2.04 -5.03
C LEU A 97 -5.39 2.72 -3.88
N TYR A 98 -5.96 2.57 -2.69
CA TYR A 98 -5.39 3.05 -1.44
C TYR A 98 -5.32 1.87 -0.47
N LEU A 99 -4.23 1.81 0.28
CA LEU A 99 -4.05 0.89 1.39
C LEU A 99 -3.99 1.70 2.68
N ILE A 100 -4.75 1.31 3.69
CA ILE A 100 -4.78 2.00 4.98
C ILE A 100 -4.27 1.02 6.04
N SER A 101 -3.22 1.41 6.77
CA SER A 101 -2.68 0.61 7.87
C SER A 101 -3.68 0.52 9.04
N PRO A 102 -3.53 -0.46 9.97
CA PRO A 102 -4.33 -0.51 11.19
C PRO A 102 -4.24 0.77 12.04
N SER A 103 -3.11 1.47 12.00
CA SER A 103 -2.90 2.75 12.65
C SER A 103 -3.48 3.95 11.88
N GLY A 104 -4.09 3.73 10.72
CA GLY A 104 -4.77 4.75 9.93
C GLY A 104 -3.88 5.51 8.96
N THR A 105 -2.63 5.09 8.74
CA THR A 105 -1.73 5.70 7.73
C THR A 105 -2.19 5.31 6.32
N PRO A 106 -2.63 6.27 5.47
CA PRO A 106 -3.11 5.98 4.13
C PRO A 106 -2.00 6.05 3.08
N SER A 107 -1.86 5.01 2.27
CA SER A 107 -0.88 4.92 1.19
C SER A 107 -1.60 4.82 -0.16
N MET A 108 -1.38 5.78 -1.06
CA MET A 108 -1.78 5.67 -2.45
C MET A 108 -0.85 4.68 -3.18
N ILE A 109 -1.36 3.50 -3.51
CA ILE A 109 -0.59 2.44 -4.21
C ILE A 109 -0.84 2.43 -5.71
N LEU A 110 -1.97 3.01 -6.15
CA LEU A 110 -2.26 3.25 -7.57
C LEU A 110 -2.97 4.60 -7.73
N SER A 111 -2.29 5.54 -8.38
CA SER A 111 -2.83 6.86 -8.71
C SER A 111 -3.62 6.83 -10.02
N ARG A 112 -4.46 7.85 -10.23
CA ARG A 112 -5.16 8.03 -11.50
C ARG A 112 -4.17 8.30 -12.62
N ARG A 113 -4.32 7.61 -13.75
CA ARG A 113 -3.47 7.77 -14.94
C ARG A 113 -4.33 8.14 -16.16
N PRO A 114 -4.54 9.43 -16.43
CA PRO A 114 -5.47 9.88 -17.47
C PRO A 114 -5.15 9.40 -18.89
N LYS A 115 -3.90 9.00 -19.16
CA LYS A 115 -3.46 8.50 -20.47
C LYS A 115 -3.52 6.97 -20.60
N ASP A 116 -3.88 6.26 -19.53
CA ASP A 116 -4.05 4.82 -19.54
C ASP A 116 -5.52 4.49 -19.88
N ASP A 117 -5.80 4.38 -21.18
CA ASP A 117 -7.13 4.14 -21.74
C ASP A 117 -7.40 2.66 -22.03
N ASP A 118 -6.61 1.75 -21.44
CA ASP A 118 -6.80 0.31 -21.56
C ASP A 118 -8.17 -0.11 -21.01
N ALA A 119 -8.98 -0.69 -21.88
CA ALA A 119 -10.33 -1.18 -21.59
C ALA A 119 -10.43 -2.72 -21.71
N LYS A 120 -9.33 -3.39 -22.00
CA LYS A 120 -9.27 -4.85 -22.21
C LYS A 120 -8.68 -5.53 -20.99
N ASP A 121 -7.58 -4.98 -20.50
CA ASP A 121 -6.80 -5.56 -19.42
C ASP A 121 -6.91 -4.67 -18.18
N GLY A 122 -7.27 -5.29 -17.06
CA GLY A 122 -7.19 -4.65 -15.75
C GLY A 122 -5.82 -4.86 -15.12
N PHE A 123 -5.81 -5.43 -13.92
CA PHE A 123 -4.62 -5.85 -13.20
C PHE A 123 -4.72 -7.34 -12.92
N THR A 124 -3.62 -8.08 -13.09
CA THR A 124 -3.56 -9.53 -12.85
C THR A 124 -2.30 -9.83 -12.07
N ASN A 125 -2.46 -10.24 -10.81
CA ASN A 125 -1.35 -10.46 -9.87
C ASN A 125 -0.37 -9.28 -9.83
N TRP A 126 -0.92 -8.06 -9.89
CA TRP A 126 -0.17 -6.81 -9.84
C TRP A 126 0.25 -6.49 -8.41
#